data_AF-A0A923DG55-F1
#
_entry.id   AF-A0A923DG55-F1
#
_cell.length_a   1.000
_cell.length_b   1.000
_cell.length_c   1.000
_cell.angle_alpha   90.00
_cell.angle_beta   90.00
_cell.angle_gamma   90.00
#
_symmetry.space_group_name_H-M   'P 1'
#
loop_
_entity.id
_entity.type
_entity.pdbx_description
1 polymer ?
#
loop_
_entity_poly.entity_id
_entity_poly.type
_entity_poly.pdbx_seq_one_letter_code
_entity_poly.pdbx_strand_id
1 'polypeptide(L)'
;MFELINTEFVKFLPVLSILFVLNYLTAKSVDYLPVPTKDLVKHAYYVLSYNEMYEQANWVYYSLTDSMVLHGGEERSNSFRMDKLVVSGSAKSSDYTKSGYDRGHLCPAADMGFNPIAMQESFLMSNVSPQTPDFNRGIWKELETTVRNWAKKERKIVVVTGPVFKDDKGSIGQEEVLVPGYFFKVIYDTTDDPKLIAFVFPNAKSDRPLTDFAVSINEVEKLTGYDFFSLLPDDLESKLESKVEFAGWFEGYEPASPVAQQSQKDTETFSQDFYFYLVLISVILMVVLLVIVKGRKRR
;
A
#
# COMPACT_ATOMS: atom_id res chain seq x y z
N MET A 1 17.13 54.49 10.05
CA MET A 1 16.67 53.51 9.04
C MET A 1 16.47 52.13 9.69
N PHE A 2 15.88 52.08 10.89
CA PHE A 2 15.62 50.85 11.65
C PHE A 2 14.41 51.03 12.59
N GLU A 3 13.49 51.94 12.26
CA GLU A 3 12.32 52.27 13.08
C GLU A 3 11.01 52.23 12.29
N LEU A 4 11.02 51.56 11.14
CA LEU A 4 9.85 51.32 10.29
C LEU A 4 9.83 49.86 9.82
N ILE A 5 10.17 48.92 10.71
CA ILE A 5 9.68 47.54 10.56
C ILE A 5 8.21 47.60 10.97
N ASN A 6 7.40 47.93 9.96
CA ASN A 6 5.95 47.99 9.87
C ASN A 6 5.20 47.41 11.09
N THR A 7 4.57 48.28 11.87
CA THR A 7 3.55 47.92 12.88
C THR A 7 2.40 47.10 12.29
N GLU A 8 2.20 47.15 10.97
CA GLU A 8 1.30 46.27 10.22
C GLU A 8 1.78 44.81 10.23
N PHE A 9 3.09 44.53 10.14
CA PHE A 9 3.63 43.18 10.09
C PHE A 9 3.41 42.42 11.40
N VAL A 10 3.49 43.12 12.54
CA VAL A 10 3.24 42.58 13.88
C VAL A 10 1.77 42.16 14.06
N LYS A 11 0.82 42.81 13.35
CA LYS A 11 -0.60 42.42 13.37
C LYS A 11 -0.88 41.12 12.62
N PHE A 12 0.00 40.74 11.69
CA PHE A 12 -0.11 39.48 10.93
C PHE A 12 0.62 38.31 11.59
N LEU A 13 1.52 38.54 12.56
CA LEU A 13 2.19 37.46 13.30
C LEU A 13 1.22 36.43 13.91
N PRO A 14 0.13 36.81 14.60
CA PRO A 14 -0.81 35.82 15.13
C PRO A 14 -1.50 35.00 14.02
N VAL A 15 -1.81 35.63 12.87
CA VAL A 15 -2.42 34.95 11.72
C VAL A 15 -1.44 34.00 11.06
N LEU A 16 -0.17 34.41 10.91
CA LEU A 16 0.92 33.54 10.43
C LEU A 16 1.19 32.39 11.39
N SER A 17 1.18 32.62 12.70
CA SER A 17 1.32 31.57 13.72
C SER A 17 0.14 30.61 13.70
N ILE A 18 -1.08 31.11 13.53
CA ILE A 18 -2.29 30.29 13.37
C ILE A 18 -2.23 29.48 12.08
N LEU A 19 -1.78 30.06 10.96
CA LEU A 19 -1.56 29.35 9.70
C LEU A 19 -0.45 28.32 9.80
N PHE A 20 0.63 28.60 10.55
CA PHE A 20 1.71 27.64 10.80
C PHE A 20 1.24 26.50 11.69
N VAL A 21 0.46 26.80 12.73
CA VAL A 21 -0.14 25.80 13.63
C VAL A 21 -1.22 25.00 12.90
N LEU A 22 -2.04 25.62 12.05
CA LEU A 22 -2.99 24.91 11.20
C LEU A 22 -2.27 24.04 10.18
N ASN A 23 -1.23 24.51 9.50
CA ASN A 23 -0.40 23.67 8.61
C ASN A 23 0.27 22.52 9.37
N TYR A 24 0.75 22.77 10.60
CA TYR A 24 1.35 21.77 11.46
C TYR A 24 0.31 20.75 11.97
N LEU A 25 -0.92 21.18 12.22
CA LEU A 25 -2.04 20.32 12.64
C LEU A 25 -2.69 19.59 11.45
N THR A 26 -2.66 20.14 10.24
CA THR A 26 -3.08 19.48 8.98
C THR A 26 -1.99 18.59 8.41
N ALA A 27 -0.73 18.78 8.80
CA ALA A 27 0.35 17.79 8.65
C ALA A 27 0.19 16.60 9.62
N LYS A 28 -1.02 16.40 10.17
CA LYS A 28 -1.51 15.07 10.52
C LYS A 28 -1.28 14.15 9.33
N SER A 29 -0.69 13.00 9.59
CA SER A 29 -0.28 12.01 8.59
C SER A 29 -1.35 11.85 7.51
N VAL A 30 -0.97 12.16 6.27
CA VAL A 30 -1.69 11.65 5.11
C VAL A 30 -1.50 10.14 5.17
N ASP A 31 -2.51 9.44 5.67
CA ASP A 31 -2.51 7.98 5.70
C ASP A 31 -2.93 7.52 4.30
N TYR A 32 -1.99 6.94 3.54
CA TYR A 32 -2.22 6.40 2.20
C TYR A 32 -2.98 5.06 2.26
N LEU A 33 -4.13 5.06 2.94
CA LEU A 33 -4.95 3.87 3.10
C LEU A 33 -5.54 3.45 1.76
N PRO A 34 -5.54 2.15 1.42
CA PRO A 34 -6.17 1.66 0.20
C PRO A 34 -7.67 1.96 0.17
N VAL A 35 -8.21 2.33 -0.99
CA VAL A 35 -9.64 2.59 -1.19
C VAL A 35 -10.27 1.50 -2.07
N PRO A 36 -11.51 1.04 -1.80
CA PRO A 36 -12.37 1.43 -0.70
C PRO A 36 -11.91 0.87 0.66
N THR A 37 -11.93 1.71 1.70
CA THR A 37 -11.71 1.29 3.09
C THR A 37 -13.01 0.76 3.71
N LYS A 38 -12.98 -0.41 4.35
CA LYS A 38 -14.09 -0.98 5.13
C LYS A 38 -13.56 -1.62 6.41
N ASP A 39 -14.39 -1.63 7.45
CA ASP A 39 -14.14 -2.36 8.71
C ASP A 39 -12.73 -2.14 9.27
N LEU A 40 -12.35 -0.85 9.40
CA LEU A 40 -11.02 -0.45 9.83
C LEU A 40 -10.80 -0.71 11.31
N VAL A 41 -9.67 -1.34 11.62
CA VAL A 41 -9.20 -1.59 12.98
C VAL A 41 -7.84 -0.90 13.14
N LYS A 42 -7.79 0.07 14.06
CA LYS A 42 -6.61 0.93 14.25
C LYS A 42 -5.86 0.51 15.52
N HIS A 43 -4.59 0.17 15.33
CA HIS A 43 -3.65 -0.15 16.39
C HIS A 43 -2.63 0.99 16.52
N ALA A 44 -1.68 0.89 17.46
CA ALA A 44 -0.75 1.98 17.72
C ALA A 44 0.19 2.25 16.53
N TYR A 45 0.59 1.21 15.80
CA TYR A 45 1.62 1.30 14.75
C TYR A 45 1.22 0.68 13.40
N TYR A 46 0.00 0.17 13.28
CA TYR A 46 -0.57 -0.29 12.03
C TYR A 46 -2.09 -0.12 12.01
N VAL A 47 -2.67 -0.11 10.81
CA VAL A 47 -4.11 -0.10 10.57
C VAL A 47 -4.41 -1.29 9.67
N LEU A 48 -5.54 -1.96 9.89
CA LEU A 48 -6.01 -3.01 8.99
C LEU A 48 -7.46 -2.78 8.60
N SER A 49 -7.85 -3.31 7.43
CA SER A 49 -9.24 -3.54 7.06
C SER A 49 -9.55 -5.00 7.35
N TYR A 50 -10.50 -5.27 8.25
CA TYR A 50 -10.86 -6.65 8.61
C TYR A 50 -11.93 -7.21 7.67
N ASN A 51 -11.90 -8.52 7.43
CA ASN A 51 -12.91 -9.22 6.65
C ASN A 51 -13.43 -10.42 7.41
N GLU A 52 -14.64 -10.27 7.95
CA GLU A 52 -15.32 -11.33 8.70
C GLU A 52 -15.50 -12.61 7.88
N MET A 53 -15.84 -12.48 6.59
CA MET A 53 -16.06 -13.65 5.72
C MET A 53 -14.84 -14.56 5.64
N TYR A 54 -13.64 -14.00 5.79
CA TYR A 54 -12.39 -14.72 5.69
C TYR A 54 -11.67 -14.87 7.02
N GLU A 55 -12.23 -14.33 8.12
CA GLU A 55 -11.64 -14.28 9.45
C GLU A 55 -10.22 -13.66 9.49
N GLN A 56 -9.93 -12.74 8.57
CA GLN A 56 -8.60 -12.17 8.36
C GLN A 56 -8.67 -10.73 7.85
N ALA A 57 -7.56 -10.00 7.92
CA ALA A 57 -7.46 -8.71 7.24
C ALA A 57 -7.53 -8.85 5.72
N ASN A 58 -8.26 -7.95 5.05
CA ASN A 58 -8.12 -7.68 3.62
C ASN A 58 -6.71 -7.15 3.31
N TRP A 59 -6.24 -6.21 4.14
CA TRP A 59 -4.94 -5.59 4.06
C TRP A 59 -4.54 -4.99 5.41
N VAL A 60 -3.23 -4.84 5.60
CA VAL A 60 -2.60 -4.14 6.73
C VAL A 60 -1.70 -3.05 6.16
N TYR A 61 -1.82 -1.85 6.72
CA TYR A 61 -1.05 -0.66 6.43
C TYR A 61 -0.16 -0.32 7.63
N TYR A 62 1.13 -0.11 7.40
CA TYR A 62 2.06 0.37 8.42
C TYR A 62 3.19 1.18 7.78
N SER A 63 3.88 1.99 8.59
CA SER A 63 5.10 2.67 8.19
C SER A 63 6.30 2.11 8.93
N LEU A 64 7.45 2.06 8.27
CA LEU A 64 8.71 1.67 8.85
C LEU A 64 9.73 2.79 8.65
N THR A 65 10.34 3.25 9.73
CA THR A 65 11.43 4.23 9.68
C THR A 65 12.76 3.58 9.99
N ASP A 66 13.86 4.20 9.55
CA ASP A 66 15.22 3.80 9.92
C ASP A 66 15.38 3.68 11.44
N SER A 67 14.87 4.65 12.19
CA SER A 67 14.90 4.68 13.65
C SER A 67 14.15 3.50 14.26
N MET A 68 12.99 3.12 13.72
CA MET A 68 12.26 1.93 14.17
C MET A 68 13.08 0.66 13.93
N VAL A 69 13.76 0.53 12.79
CA VAL A 69 14.56 -0.67 12.52
C VAL A 69 15.86 -0.69 13.34
N LEU A 70 16.50 0.47 13.56
CA LEU A 70 17.76 0.60 14.30
C LEU A 70 17.58 0.46 15.82
N HIS A 71 16.46 0.92 16.37
CA HIS A 71 16.10 0.78 17.79
C HIS A 71 15.29 -0.48 18.07
N GLY A 72 15.39 -1.50 17.19
CA GLY A 72 14.83 -2.81 17.46
C GLY A 72 15.49 -3.50 18.66
N GLY A 73 14.97 -4.67 19.04
CA GLY A 73 15.54 -5.50 20.11
C GLY A 73 14.54 -5.97 21.15
N GLU A 74 13.28 -5.53 21.07
CA GLU A 74 12.20 -6.07 21.88
C GLU A 74 12.06 -7.58 21.68
N GLU A 75 11.93 -8.30 22.80
CA GLU A 75 11.77 -9.75 22.76
C GLU A 75 10.44 -10.13 22.08
N ARG A 76 10.50 -11.14 21.21
CA ARG A 76 9.29 -11.65 20.54
C ARG A 76 8.28 -12.13 21.58
N SER A 77 7.11 -11.50 21.61
CA SER A 77 6.05 -11.84 22.57
C SER A 77 5.57 -13.29 22.46
N ASN A 78 5.50 -13.83 21.23
CA ASN A 78 4.98 -15.18 20.94
C ASN A 78 3.56 -15.45 21.50
N SER A 79 2.83 -14.40 21.86
CA SER A 79 1.52 -14.47 22.52
C SER A 79 0.39 -14.15 21.55
N PHE A 80 0.10 -15.11 20.67
CA PHE A 80 -1.01 -15.03 19.73
C PHE A 80 -2.35 -15.01 20.46
N ARG A 81 -3.14 -13.96 20.24
CA ARG A 81 -4.44 -13.76 20.91
C ARG A 81 -5.44 -13.08 19.99
N MET A 82 -6.72 -13.31 20.26
CA MET A 82 -7.81 -12.62 19.54
C MET A 82 -7.65 -11.10 19.67
N ASP A 83 -8.04 -10.41 18.61
CA ASP A 83 -8.13 -8.97 18.59
C ASP A 83 -9.49 -8.51 19.13
N LYS A 84 -9.45 -7.72 20.21
CA LYS A 84 -10.65 -7.18 20.86
C LYS A 84 -11.20 -5.94 20.17
N LEU A 85 -10.44 -5.34 19.26
CA LEU A 85 -10.87 -4.18 18.48
C LEU A 85 -11.67 -4.59 17.24
N VAL A 86 -11.61 -5.87 16.85
CA VAL A 86 -12.53 -6.43 15.85
C VAL A 86 -13.88 -6.71 16.52
N VAL A 87 -14.90 -5.94 16.14
CA VAL A 87 -16.21 -5.95 16.80
C VAL A 87 -16.94 -7.30 16.63
N SER A 88 -16.80 -7.91 15.47
CA SER A 88 -17.41 -9.22 15.16
C SER A 88 -16.68 -10.39 15.83
N GLY A 89 -15.44 -10.17 16.28
CA GLY A 89 -14.52 -11.20 16.73
C GLY A 89 -13.43 -11.44 15.69
N SER A 90 -12.32 -12.03 16.11
CA SER A 90 -11.29 -12.49 15.19
C SER A 90 -11.02 -13.97 15.40
N ALA A 91 -10.44 -14.63 14.40
CA ALA A 91 -9.80 -15.94 14.53
C ALA A 91 -9.03 -16.12 15.86
N LYS A 92 -9.02 -17.35 16.37
CA LYS A 92 -8.26 -17.76 17.54
C LYS A 92 -6.97 -18.43 17.11
N SER A 93 -5.97 -18.38 18.01
CA SER A 93 -4.73 -19.15 17.82
C SER A 93 -4.99 -20.66 17.70
N SER A 94 -6.06 -21.18 18.30
CA SER A 94 -6.46 -22.59 18.20
C SER A 94 -6.85 -23.01 16.78
N ASP A 95 -7.39 -22.11 15.96
CA ASP A 95 -7.82 -22.41 14.57
C ASP A 95 -6.65 -22.85 13.68
N TYR A 96 -5.45 -22.38 14.01
CA TYR A 96 -4.22 -22.70 13.29
C TYR A 96 -3.56 -23.99 13.81
N THR A 97 -3.99 -24.50 14.95
CA THR A 97 -3.31 -25.62 15.62
C THR A 97 -3.55 -26.92 14.86
N LYS A 98 -2.47 -27.60 14.45
CA LYS A 98 -2.50 -28.83 13.62
C LYS A 98 -3.16 -28.65 12.24
N SER A 99 -3.31 -27.40 11.77
CA SER A 99 -3.85 -27.10 10.43
C SER A 99 -2.88 -27.38 9.29
N GLY A 100 -1.57 -27.44 9.59
CA GLY A 100 -0.50 -27.47 8.59
C GLY A 100 -0.02 -26.09 8.14
N TYR A 101 -0.68 -25.01 8.58
CA TYR A 101 -0.32 -23.63 8.28
C TYR A 101 0.35 -22.95 9.47
N ASP A 102 1.29 -22.05 9.17
CA ASP A 102 1.85 -21.13 10.13
C ASP A 102 0.89 -19.99 10.42
N ARG A 103 1.03 -19.40 11.61
CA ARG A 103 0.47 -18.09 11.95
C ARG A 103 1.34 -17.00 11.32
N GLY A 104 1.17 -16.80 10.02
CA GLY A 104 1.93 -15.84 9.22
C GLY A 104 1.54 -14.42 9.55
N HIS A 105 2.50 -13.55 9.84
CA HIS A 105 2.22 -12.14 10.13
C HIS A 105 2.05 -11.36 8.82
N LEU A 106 1.11 -10.42 8.80
CA LEU A 106 1.01 -9.43 7.72
C LEU A 106 1.91 -8.22 8.01
N CYS A 107 1.73 -7.60 9.18
CA CYS A 107 2.70 -6.69 9.80
C CYS A 107 3.71 -7.49 10.64
N PRO A 108 5.00 -7.59 10.23
CA PRO A 108 5.96 -8.51 10.84
C PRO A 108 6.33 -8.11 12.27
N ALA A 109 6.47 -9.08 13.17
CA ALA A 109 6.92 -8.83 14.53
C ALA A 109 8.32 -8.17 14.59
N ALA A 110 9.21 -8.52 13.66
CA ALA A 110 10.56 -7.94 13.58
C ALA A 110 10.54 -6.45 13.19
N ASP A 111 9.52 -6.00 12.45
CA ASP A 111 9.35 -4.60 12.07
C ASP A 111 8.82 -3.77 13.25
N MET A 112 8.17 -4.44 14.20
CA MET A 112 7.62 -3.86 15.43
C MET A 112 8.53 -4.08 16.65
N GLY A 113 9.79 -4.44 16.42
CA GLY A 113 10.79 -4.74 17.45
C GLY A 113 11.30 -3.55 18.26
N PHE A 114 10.82 -2.34 18.01
CA PHE A 114 11.28 -1.09 18.64
C PHE A 114 10.42 -0.61 19.80
N ASN A 115 9.26 -1.24 20.01
CA ASN A 115 8.32 -0.82 21.03
C ASN A 115 7.55 -2.04 21.59
N PRO A 116 7.45 -2.19 22.92
CA PRO A 116 6.76 -3.34 23.52
C PRO A 116 5.27 -3.46 23.13
N ILE A 117 4.57 -2.33 22.95
CA ILE A 117 3.17 -2.31 22.52
C ILE A 117 3.09 -2.76 21.06
N ALA A 118 3.91 -2.18 20.18
CA ALA A 118 3.98 -2.58 18.77
C ALA A 118 4.26 -4.08 18.62
N MET A 119 5.25 -4.59 19.37
CA MET A 119 5.60 -6.01 19.42
C MET A 119 4.40 -6.85 19.85
N GLN A 120 3.72 -6.51 20.95
CA GLN A 120 2.55 -7.25 21.43
C GLN A 120 1.36 -7.19 20.45
N GLU A 121 1.11 -6.05 19.81
CA GLU A 121 0.05 -5.88 18.83
C GLU A 121 0.31 -6.66 17.54
N SER A 122 1.58 -6.89 17.16
CA SER A 122 1.90 -7.71 15.99
C SER A 122 1.42 -9.17 16.11
N PHE A 123 1.16 -9.67 17.33
CA PHE A 123 0.64 -11.01 17.61
C PHE A 123 -0.89 -11.09 17.73
N LEU A 124 -1.61 -10.00 17.43
CA LEU A 124 -3.07 -10.06 17.35
C LEU A 124 -3.49 -10.88 16.13
N MET A 125 -4.48 -11.75 16.31
CA MET A 125 -4.89 -12.68 15.24
C MET A 125 -5.53 -11.98 14.03
N SER A 126 -6.00 -10.74 14.18
CA SER A 126 -6.43 -9.89 13.06
C SER A 126 -5.29 -9.55 12.09
N ASN A 127 -4.03 -9.57 12.56
CA ASN A 127 -2.80 -9.38 11.78
C ASN A 127 -2.18 -10.71 11.28
N VAL A 128 -2.91 -11.82 11.41
CA VAL A 128 -2.40 -13.17 11.09
C VAL A 128 -3.20 -13.78 9.93
N SER A 129 -2.49 -14.46 9.03
CA SER A 129 -3.07 -15.19 7.91
C SER A 129 -2.44 -16.59 7.74
N PRO A 130 -3.18 -17.62 7.28
CA PRO A 130 -2.64 -18.97 7.05
C PRO A 130 -1.61 -18.99 5.92
N GLN A 131 -0.35 -19.10 6.31
CA GLN A 131 0.77 -19.20 5.38
C GLN A 131 1.37 -20.60 5.41
N THR A 132 1.67 -21.17 4.25
CA THR A 132 2.41 -22.45 4.22
C THR A 132 3.78 -22.26 4.89
N PRO A 133 4.29 -23.25 5.66
CA PRO A 133 5.55 -23.08 6.38
C PRO A 133 6.73 -22.68 5.49
N ASP A 134 6.83 -23.27 4.29
CA ASP A 134 7.90 -22.99 3.34
C ASP A 134 7.78 -21.58 2.72
N PHE A 135 6.56 -21.07 2.57
CA PHE A 135 6.32 -19.69 2.13
C PHE A 135 6.71 -18.69 3.23
N ASN A 136 6.13 -18.84 4.42
CA ASN A 136 6.31 -17.94 5.56
C ASN A 136 7.79 -17.84 5.98
N ARG A 137 8.46 -19.00 6.10
CA ARG A 137 9.84 -19.07 6.60
C ARG A 137 10.89 -18.89 5.51
N GLY A 138 10.49 -19.00 4.25
CA GLY A 138 11.32 -18.82 3.06
C GLY A 138 11.12 -17.43 2.45
N ILE A 139 10.52 -17.39 1.27
CA ILE A 139 10.49 -16.18 0.43
C ILE A 139 9.77 -14.99 1.06
N TRP A 140 8.74 -15.23 1.89
CA TRP A 140 8.06 -14.14 2.59
C TRP A 140 8.97 -13.46 3.61
N LYS A 141 9.69 -14.24 4.42
CA LYS A 141 10.70 -13.74 5.36
C LYS A 141 11.87 -13.04 4.65
N GLU A 142 12.26 -13.53 3.47
CA GLU A 142 13.26 -12.86 2.64
C GLU A 142 12.79 -11.46 2.25
N LEU A 143 11.57 -11.34 1.72
CA LEU A 143 10.96 -10.05 1.38
C LEU A 143 10.89 -9.12 2.59
N GLU A 144 10.40 -9.59 3.74
CA GLU A 144 10.34 -8.80 4.97
C GLU A 144 11.72 -8.28 5.40
N THR A 145 12.76 -9.11 5.25
CA THR A 145 14.14 -8.70 5.55
C THR A 145 14.63 -7.63 4.58
N THR A 146 14.33 -7.79 3.30
CA THR A 146 14.66 -6.81 2.26
C THR A 146 13.96 -5.47 2.52
N VAL A 147 12.67 -5.49 2.86
CA VAL A 147 11.89 -4.29 3.21
C VAL A 147 12.49 -3.56 4.42
N ARG A 148 12.90 -4.28 5.47
CA ARG A 148 13.62 -3.67 6.61
C ARG A 148 14.94 -3.03 6.19
N ASN A 149 15.68 -3.65 5.29
CA ASN A 149 16.94 -3.10 4.79
C ASN A 149 16.71 -1.82 3.96
N TRP A 150 15.65 -1.78 3.15
CA TRP A 150 15.24 -0.55 2.46
C TRP A 150 14.85 0.55 3.44
N ALA A 151 14.06 0.26 4.47
CA ALA A 151 13.69 1.26 5.47
C ALA A 151 14.90 1.89 6.17
N LYS A 152 15.96 1.11 6.45
CA LYS A 152 17.23 1.62 7.00
C LYS A 152 17.93 2.61 6.06
N LYS A 153 17.84 2.38 4.75
CA LYS A 153 18.51 3.20 3.73
C LYS A 153 17.69 4.45 3.40
N GLU A 154 16.40 4.27 3.20
CA GLU A 154 15.50 5.30 2.65
C GLU A 154 14.83 6.16 3.73
N ARG A 155 15.21 6.00 5.02
CA ARG A 155 14.68 6.74 6.18
C ARG A 155 13.22 6.44 6.54
N LYS A 156 12.31 6.37 5.56
CA LYS A 156 10.90 6.06 5.79
C LYS A 156 10.26 5.40 4.57
N ILE A 157 9.64 4.25 4.81
CA ILE A 157 8.77 3.58 3.85
C ILE A 157 7.38 3.36 4.44
N VAL A 158 6.39 3.29 3.57
CA VAL A 158 5.02 2.88 3.86
C VAL A 158 4.79 1.53 3.19
N VAL A 159 4.13 0.62 3.89
CA VAL A 159 3.86 -0.74 3.42
C VAL A 159 2.37 -1.03 3.52
N VAL A 160 1.81 -1.52 2.43
CA VAL A 160 0.48 -2.15 2.40
C VAL A 160 0.65 -3.60 2.01
N THR A 161 0.04 -4.52 2.76
CA THR A 161 0.23 -5.95 2.52
C THR A 161 -1.01 -6.72 2.91
N GLY A 162 -1.27 -7.84 2.25
CA GLY A 162 -2.46 -8.61 2.54
C GLY A 162 -2.52 -9.92 1.77
N PRO A 163 -3.49 -10.78 2.13
CA PRO A 163 -3.84 -11.94 1.33
C PRO A 163 -4.54 -11.55 0.02
N VAL A 164 -4.46 -12.43 -0.98
CA VAL A 164 -5.34 -12.44 -2.14
C VAL A 164 -6.11 -13.75 -2.11
N PHE A 165 -7.43 -13.66 -1.94
CA PHE A 165 -8.31 -14.82 -1.72
C PHE A 165 -8.69 -15.57 -3.00
N LYS A 166 -8.07 -15.24 -4.14
CA LYS A 166 -8.20 -16.00 -5.38
C LYS A 166 -7.42 -17.31 -5.29
N ASP A 167 -7.98 -18.38 -5.86
CA ASP A 167 -7.40 -19.73 -5.84
C ASP A 167 -7.08 -20.20 -4.41
N ASP A 168 -8.02 -19.96 -3.49
CA ASP A 168 -7.91 -20.34 -2.08
C ASP A 168 -7.72 -21.86 -1.90
N LYS A 169 -7.23 -22.25 -0.72
CA LYS A 169 -6.90 -23.63 -0.38
C LYS A 169 -7.86 -24.22 0.64
N GLY A 170 -9.10 -23.75 0.65
CA GLY A 170 -10.10 -24.09 1.67
C GLY A 170 -9.89 -23.31 2.98
N SER A 171 -10.47 -23.81 4.07
CA SER A 171 -10.47 -23.14 5.38
C SER A 171 -9.89 -24.01 6.48
N ILE A 172 -9.49 -23.38 7.60
CA ILE A 172 -8.93 -24.04 8.78
C ILE A 172 -9.66 -23.62 10.06
N GLY A 173 -9.62 -24.49 11.07
CA GLY A 173 -10.13 -24.19 12.41
C GLY A 173 -11.65 -24.18 12.52
N GLN A 174 -12.12 -23.74 13.68
CA GLN A 174 -13.54 -23.67 14.00
C GLN A 174 -14.21 -22.44 13.38
N GLU A 175 -13.49 -21.33 13.30
CA GLU A 175 -13.98 -20.09 12.68
C GLU A 175 -13.85 -20.13 11.13
N GLU A 176 -13.46 -21.26 10.54
CA GLU A 176 -13.34 -21.44 9.08
C GLU A 176 -12.43 -20.41 8.39
N VAL A 177 -11.29 -20.08 9.02
CA VAL A 177 -10.30 -19.13 8.51
C VAL A 177 -9.83 -19.55 7.11
N LEU A 178 -10.14 -18.74 6.10
CA LEU A 178 -9.84 -19.06 4.70
C LEU A 178 -8.32 -19.10 4.47
N VAL A 179 -7.83 -20.02 3.66
CA VAL A 179 -6.41 -20.09 3.30
C VAL A 179 -6.19 -19.37 1.97
N PRO A 180 -5.51 -18.22 1.93
CA PRO A 180 -5.30 -17.47 0.69
C PRO A 180 -4.45 -18.24 -0.33
N GLY A 181 -4.74 -18.05 -1.61
CA GLY A 181 -3.94 -18.59 -2.71
C GLY A 181 -2.64 -17.79 -2.92
N TYR A 182 -2.67 -16.49 -2.65
CA TYR A 182 -1.52 -15.58 -2.83
C TYR A 182 -1.46 -14.54 -1.72
N PHE A 183 -0.33 -13.83 -1.66
CA PHE A 183 -0.10 -12.67 -0.81
C PHE A 183 0.53 -11.54 -1.62
N PHE A 184 0.16 -10.31 -1.30
CA PHE A 184 0.74 -9.13 -1.91
C PHE A 184 1.46 -8.25 -0.88
N LYS A 185 2.41 -7.46 -1.35
CA LYS A 185 3.02 -6.36 -0.60
C LYS A 185 3.35 -5.22 -1.56
N VAL A 186 2.82 -4.04 -1.29
CA VAL A 186 3.14 -2.79 -1.98
C VAL A 186 3.93 -1.89 -1.03
N ILE A 187 5.05 -1.38 -1.49
CA ILE A 187 5.99 -0.57 -0.70
C ILE A 187 6.18 0.77 -1.38
N TYR A 188 6.01 1.84 -0.61
CA TYR A 188 6.18 3.22 -1.03
C TYR A 188 7.31 3.87 -0.23
N ASP A 189 8.35 4.32 -0.91
CA ASP A 189 9.33 5.25 -0.36
C ASP A 189 8.77 6.67 -0.43
N THR A 190 8.53 7.29 0.74
CA THR A 190 7.89 8.61 0.82
C THR A 190 8.89 9.75 0.89
N THR A 191 10.16 9.53 0.52
CA THR A 191 11.20 10.57 0.55
C THR A 191 11.18 11.45 -0.71
N ASP A 192 12.18 12.32 -0.84
CA ASP A 192 12.25 13.35 -1.90
C ASP A 192 12.30 12.75 -3.32
N ASP A 193 12.68 11.47 -3.47
CA ASP A 193 12.60 10.69 -4.71
C ASP A 193 11.61 9.53 -4.55
N PRO A 194 10.30 9.80 -4.69
CA PRO A 194 9.27 8.82 -4.40
C PRO A 194 9.32 7.64 -5.38
N LYS A 195 9.32 6.43 -4.84
CA LYS A 195 9.32 5.19 -5.62
C LYS A 195 8.37 4.16 -5.02
N LEU A 196 7.75 3.38 -5.90
CA LEU A 196 6.83 2.31 -5.56
C LEU A 196 7.39 0.98 -6.08
N ILE A 197 7.12 -0.09 -5.36
CA ILE A 197 7.31 -1.46 -5.84
C ILE A 197 6.26 -2.38 -5.22
N ALA A 198 5.77 -3.32 -6.01
CA ALA A 198 4.79 -4.29 -5.56
C ALA A 198 5.23 -5.71 -5.88
N PHE A 199 4.80 -6.64 -5.04
CA PHE A 199 5.04 -8.06 -5.23
C PHE A 199 3.77 -8.87 -4.99
N VAL A 200 3.61 -9.96 -5.74
CA VAL A 200 2.55 -10.96 -5.54
C VAL A 200 3.18 -12.35 -5.53
N PHE A 201 2.99 -13.09 -4.44
CA PHE A 201 3.54 -14.43 -4.26
C PHE A 201 2.44 -15.46 -4.11
N PRO A 202 2.55 -16.64 -4.73
CA PRO A 202 1.70 -17.77 -4.36
C PRO A 202 1.99 -18.17 -2.91
N ASN A 203 0.97 -18.60 -2.17
CA ASN A 203 1.08 -19.16 -0.82
C ASN A 203 1.68 -20.58 -0.88
N ALA A 204 2.92 -20.68 -1.36
CA ALA A 204 3.63 -21.92 -1.61
C ALA A 204 5.14 -21.68 -1.53
N LYS A 205 5.91 -22.78 -1.42
CA LYS A 205 7.37 -22.72 -1.50
C LYS A 205 7.81 -22.05 -2.82
N SER A 206 8.80 -21.18 -2.73
CA SER A 206 9.59 -20.78 -3.89
C SER A 206 11.05 -20.56 -3.51
N ASP A 207 11.93 -20.96 -4.42
CA ASP A 207 13.38 -20.72 -4.36
C ASP A 207 13.81 -19.73 -5.47
N ARG A 208 12.85 -19.08 -6.15
CA ARG A 208 13.09 -18.06 -7.19
C ARG A 208 13.42 -16.71 -6.56
N PRO A 209 14.17 -15.82 -7.24
CA PRO A 209 14.48 -14.48 -6.72
C PRO A 209 13.21 -13.64 -6.53
N LEU A 210 13.22 -12.71 -5.57
CA LEU A 210 12.10 -11.79 -5.30
C LEU A 210 11.65 -11.03 -6.56
N THR A 211 12.59 -10.67 -7.43
CA THR A 211 12.32 -9.91 -8.65
C THR A 211 11.43 -10.65 -9.65
N ASP A 212 11.37 -11.99 -9.61
CA ASP A 212 10.45 -12.81 -10.43
C ASP A 212 8.98 -12.66 -10.01
N PHE A 213 8.73 -12.05 -8.85
CA PHE A 213 7.39 -11.84 -8.28
C PHE A 213 7.00 -10.37 -8.22
N ALA A 214 7.87 -9.48 -8.69
CA ALA A 214 7.55 -8.07 -8.78
C ALA A 214 6.52 -7.84 -9.90
N VAL A 215 5.49 -7.07 -9.59
CA VAL A 215 4.38 -6.75 -10.50
C VAL A 215 4.11 -5.25 -10.44
N SER A 216 3.42 -4.73 -11.45
CA SER A 216 2.95 -3.35 -11.42
C SER A 216 1.90 -3.18 -10.31
N ILE A 217 1.75 -1.96 -9.78
CA ILE A 217 0.74 -1.69 -8.75
C ILE A 217 -0.65 -1.88 -9.38
N ASN A 218 -0.85 -1.43 -10.63
CA ASN A 218 -2.06 -1.69 -11.43
C ASN A 218 -2.47 -3.17 -11.46
N GLU A 219 -1.50 -4.10 -11.50
CA GLU A 219 -1.80 -5.54 -11.43
C GLU A 219 -2.29 -5.96 -10.05
N VAL A 220 -1.72 -5.41 -8.98
CA VAL A 220 -2.19 -5.65 -7.61
C VAL A 220 -3.58 -5.07 -7.40
N GLU A 221 -3.86 -3.88 -7.92
CA GLU A 221 -5.19 -3.26 -7.89
C GLU A 221 -6.22 -4.11 -8.61
N LYS A 222 -5.88 -4.60 -9.81
CA LYS A 222 -6.75 -5.51 -10.56
C LYS A 222 -7.02 -6.81 -9.81
N LEU A 223 -6.05 -7.32 -9.05
CA LEU A 223 -6.19 -8.55 -8.27
C LEU A 223 -7.00 -8.35 -6.98
N THR A 224 -6.90 -7.17 -6.36
CA THR A 224 -7.44 -6.92 -5.02
C THR A 224 -8.72 -6.10 -5.04
N GLY A 225 -8.95 -5.31 -6.09
CA GLY A 225 -10.04 -4.34 -6.20
C GLY A 225 -9.82 -3.09 -5.36
N TYR A 226 -8.62 -2.88 -4.83
CA TYR A 226 -8.23 -1.65 -4.14
C TYR A 226 -7.47 -0.73 -5.09
N ASP A 227 -7.58 0.56 -4.83
CA ASP A 227 -6.72 1.61 -5.34
C ASP A 227 -5.75 1.98 -4.21
N PHE A 228 -4.45 1.85 -4.49
CA PHE A 228 -3.39 2.09 -3.53
C PHE A 228 -2.82 3.49 -3.71
N PHE A 229 -2.53 4.19 -2.62
CA PHE A 229 -1.90 5.51 -2.69
C PHE A 229 -2.67 6.61 -3.48
N SER A 230 -3.98 6.44 -3.73
CA SER A 230 -4.99 7.44 -4.23
C SER A 230 -4.88 8.92 -3.79
N LEU A 231 -4.05 9.23 -2.80
CA LEU A 231 -3.78 10.60 -2.36
C LEU A 231 -2.55 11.22 -3.06
N LEU A 232 -1.84 10.45 -3.89
CA LEU A 232 -0.82 10.95 -4.79
C LEU A 232 -1.48 11.76 -5.92
N PRO A 233 -0.77 12.76 -6.49
CA PRO A 233 -1.22 13.39 -7.73
C PRO A 233 -1.39 12.35 -8.85
N ASP A 234 -2.51 12.40 -9.58
CA ASP A 234 -2.88 11.41 -10.62
C ASP A 234 -1.75 11.13 -11.63
N ASP A 235 -0.96 12.14 -11.98
CA ASP A 235 0.15 12.03 -12.92
C ASP A 235 1.35 11.27 -12.33
N LEU A 236 1.63 11.51 -11.06
CA LEU A 236 2.67 10.80 -10.30
C LEU A 236 2.24 9.36 -10.04
N GLU A 237 1.01 9.15 -9.59
CA GLU A 237 0.40 7.84 -9.37
C GLU A 237 0.45 6.99 -10.65
N SER A 238 -0.16 7.47 -11.74
CA SER A 238 -0.17 6.77 -13.03
C SER A 238 1.24 6.40 -13.53
N LYS A 239 2.22 7.28 -13.29
CA LYS A 239 3.61 7.04 -13.65
C LYS A 239 4.23 5.92 -12.81
N LEU A 240 4.05 5.97 -11.50
CA LEU A 240 4.68 5.02 -10.57
C LEU A 240 4.01 3.65 -10.59
N GLU A 241 2.72 3.58 -10.88
CA GLU A 241 1.94 2.34 -10.73
C GLU A 241 1.92 1.45 -11.97
N SER A 242 2.19 2.03 -13.14
CA SER A 242 2.05 1.36 -14.43
C SER A 242 3.18 0.40 -14.80
N LYS A 243 4.31 0.42 -14.08
CA LYS A 243 5.51 -0.36 -14.41
C LYS A 243 6.18 -0.91 -13.16
N VAL A 244 6.86 -2.04 -13.33
CA VAL A 244 7.81 -2.53 -12.32
C VAL A 244 9.10 -1.75 -12.47
N GLU A 245 9.50 -0.99 -11.45
CA GLU A 245 10.82 -0.40 -11.39
C GLU A 245 11.67 -0.94 -10.25
N PHE A 246 12.82 -1.50 -10.63
CA PHE A 246 13.82 -2.02 -9.69
C PHE A 246 14.88 -0.99 -9.32
N ALA A 247 15.03 0.05 -10.14
CA ALA A 247 15.97 1.14 -9.90
C ALA A 247 15.70 1.78 -8.52
N GLY A 248 16.76 1.97 -7.74
CA GLY A 248 16.65 2.49 -6.38
C GLY A 248 16.23 1.46 -5.31
N TRP A 249 15.67 0.31 -5.68
CA TRP A 249 15.35 -0.79 -4.76
C TRP A 249 16.45 -1.85 -4.74
N PHE A 250 16.96 -2.24 -5.91
CA PHE A 250 18.00 -3.25 -6.05
C PHE A 250 19.23 -2.64 -6.73
N GLU A 251 20.20 -2.16 -5.93
CA GLU A 251 21.44 -1.57 -6.46
C GLU A 251 22.23 -2.61 -7.27
N GLY A 252 22.61 -2.25 -8.51
CA GLY A 252 23.39 -3.12 -9.38
C GLY A 252 22.61 -4.31 -9.97
N TYR A 253 21.27 -4.34 -9.83
CA TYR A 253 20.46 -5.34 -10.49
C TYR A 253 20.35 -5.07 -12.00
N GLU A 254 20.98 -5.92 -12.80
CA GLU A 254 20.68 -6.03 -14.22
C GLU A 254 19.68 -7.17 -14.41
N PRO A 255 18.45 -6.91 -14.91
CA PRO A 255 17.51 -7.99 -15.17
C PRO A 255 18.12 -8.97 -16.17
N ALA A 256 18.03 -10.27 -15.86
CA ALA A 256 18.51 -11.34 -16.73
C ALA A 256 17.61 -11.45 -17.97
N SER A 257 17.78 -10.53 -18.93
CA SER A 257 16.86 -10.30 -20.06
C SER A 257 15.43 -9.96 -19.61
N PRO A 258 14.70 -9.12 -20.36
CA PRO A 258 13.33 -8.80 -19.99
C PRO A 258 12.49 -10.08 -20.01
N VAL A 259 11.95 -10.47 -18.86
CA VAL A 259 10.76 -11.33 -18.80
C VAL A 259 9.72 -10.59 -19.61
N ALA A 260 9.34 -11.18 -20.75
CA ALA A 260 8.46 -10.56 -21.73
C ALA A 260 7.20 -10.04 -21.01
N GLN A 261 7.07 -8.72 -20.94
CA GLN A 261 5.83 -8.03 -20.59
C GLN A 261 4.80 -8.35 -21.68
N GLN A 262 4.08 -9.45 -21.51
CA GLN A 262 3.07 -9.87 -22.46
C GLN A 262 1.72 -9.25 -22.09
N SER A 263 1.59 -7.93 -22.28
CA SER A 263 0.30 -7.23 -22.31
C SER A 263 0.33 -5.84 -22.95
N GLN A 264 1.39 -5.47 -23.69
CA GLN A 264 1.59 -4.09 -24.13
C GLN A 264 1.22 -3.78 -25.60
N LYS A 265 0.30 -4.56 -26.22
CA LYS A 265 -0.07 -4.33 -27.64
C LYS A 265 -1.44 -3.73 -27.89
N ASP A 266 -2.28 -3.56 -26.86
CA ASP A 266 -3.67 -3.14 -27.05
C ASP A 266 -3.96 -1.71 -26.55
N THR A 267 -3.02 -1.05 -25.85
CA THR A 267 -3.23 0.27 -25.23
C THR A 267 -2.81 1.46 -26.10
N GLU A 268 -1.87 1.30 -27.04
CA GLU A 268 -1.43 2.42 -27.88
C GLU A 268 -2.44 2.77 -28.99
N THR A 269 -3.20 1.80 -29.48
CA THR A 269 -4.21 2.03 -30.53
C THR A 269 -5.46 2.73 -30.00
N PHE A 270 -5.81 2.53 -28.72
CA PHE A 270 -7.04 3.10 -28.13
C PHE A 270 -6.89 4.58 -27.75
N SER A 271 -5.68 5.00 -27.34
CA SER A 271 -5.39 6.39 -26.96
C SER A 271 -5.47 7.34 -28.17
N GLN A 272 -4.89 6.95 -29.31
CA GLN A 272 -4.82 7.82 -30.49
C GLN A 272 -6.20 8.08 -31.12
N ASP A 273 -7.07 7.06 -31.15
CA ASP A 273 -8.44 7.20 -31.67
C ASP A 273 -9.30 8.06 -30.72
N PHE A 274 -9.15 7.92 -29.41
CA PHE A 274 -9.91 8.71 -28.42
C PHE A 274 -9.63 10.21 -28.53
N TYR A 275 -8.35 10.60 -28.68
CA TYR A 275 -7.98 12.01 -28.90
C TYR A 275 -8.49 12.54 -30.24
N PHE A 276 -8.50 11.72 -31.30
CA PHE A 276 -9.07 12.12 -32.58
C PHE A 276 -10.58 12.40 -32.49
N TYR A 277 -11.33 11.55 -31.79
CA TYR A 277 -12.77 11.75 -31.57
C TYR A 277 -13.08 12.96 -30.70
N LEU A 278 -12.29 13.23 -29.65
CA LEU A 278 -12.46 14.44 -28.82
C LEU A 278 -12.24 15.73 -29.62
N VAL A 279 -11.20 15.77 -30.45
CA VAL A 279 -10.92 16.92 -31.33
C VAL A 279 -12.05 17.09 -32.35
N LEU A 280 -12.53 16.01 -32.97
CA LEU A 280 -13.63 16.06 -33.94
C LEU A 280 -14.93 16.60 -33.33
N ILE A 281 -15.29 16.15 -32.11
CA ILE A 281 -16.49 16.61 -31.40
C ILE A 281 -16.36 18.11 -31.07
N SER A 282 -15.20 18.58 -30.62
CA SER A 282 -14.98 20.00 -30.31
C SER A 282 -15.13 20.90 -31.54
N VAL A 283 -14.65 20.47 -32.71
CA VAL A 283 -14.75 21.22 -33.97
C VAL A 283 -16.22 21.30 -34.42
N ILE A 284 -16.97 20.19 -34.33
CA ILE A 284 -18.39 20.17 -34.67
C ILE A 284 -19.18 21.12 -33.77
N LEU A 285 -18.94 21.08 -32.45
CA LEU A 285 -19.59 21.97 -31.50
C LEU A 285 -19.29 23.44 -31.79
N MET A 286 -18.04 23.75 -32.15
CA MET A 286 -17.63 25.12 -32.48
C MET A 286 -18.30 25.63 -33.77
N VAL A 287 -18.42 24.78 -34.79
CA VAL A 287 -19.14 25.12 -36.03
C VAL A 287 -20.63 25.34 -35.78
N VAL A 288 -21.26 24.48 -34.97
CA VAL A 288 -22.67 24.64 -34.58
C VAL A 288 -22.87 25.96 -33.83
N LEU A 289 -21.98 26.30 -32.90
CA LEU A 289 -22.03 27.56 -32.16
C LEU A 289 -21.92 28.78 -33.10
N LEU A 290 -21.01 28.72 -34.07
CA LEU A 290 -20.82 29.79 -35.06
C LEU A 290 -22.05 29.97 -35.97
N VAL A 291 -22.72 28.89 -36.35
CA VAL A 291 -23.97 28.93 -37.14
C VAL A 291 -25.11 29.53 -36.31
N ILE A 292 -25.25 29.15 -35.04
CA ILE A 292 -26.26 29.72 -34.12
C ILE A 292 -26.02 31.22 -33.91
N VAL A 293 -24.75 31.63 -33.72
CA VAL A 293 -24.37 33.04 -33.52
C VAL A 293 -24.58 33.88 -34.80
N LYS A 294 -24.28 33.33 -35.99
CA LYS A 294 -24.58 34.01 -37.27
C LYS A 294 -26.09 34.06 -37.57
N GLY A 295 -26.86 33.04 -37.20
CA GLY A 295 -28.31 32.99 -37.37
C GLY A 295 -29.05 34.02 -36.51
N ARG A 296 -28.52 34.36 -35.34
CA ARG A 296 -29.07 35.42 -34.46
C ARG A 296 -28.76 36.86 -34.92
N LYS A 297 -27.80 37.07 -35.84
CA LYS A 297 -27.48 38.40 -36.40
C LYS A 297 -28.25 38.75 -37.69
N ARG A 298 -29.11 37.85 -38.18
CA ARG A 298 -29.92 38.05 -39.41
C ARG A 298 -31.44 38.05 -39.14
N ARG A 299 -31.87 38.33 -37.91
CA ARG A 299 -33.26 38.63 -37.56
C ARG A 299 -33.35 40.03 -36.98
#